data_AF-A0A9E7R4T4-F1
#
_entry.id   AF-A0A9E7R4T4-F1
#
_cell.length_a   1.000
_cell.length_b   1.000
_cell.length_c   1.000
_cell.angle_alpha   90.00
_cell.angle_beta   90.00
_cell.angle_gamma   90.00
#
_symmetry.space_group_name_H-M   'P 1'
#
loop_
_entity.id
_entity.type
_entity.pdbx_description
1 polymer ?
#
loop_
_entity_poly.entity_id
_entity_poly.type
_entity_poly.pdbx_seq_one_letter_code
_entity_poly.pdbx_strand_id
1 'polypeptide(L)'
;MEFGDAFGKLADEQFLMDAGAALGGYMSANLAQQYGPNVAMGYTVPPEVYDAGVVVGAELALSGRMKRHVQVGGGVALGEDLARRTGVLARIGGN
;
A
#
# COMPACT_ATOMS: atom_id res chain seq x y z
N MET A 1 23.61 -0.72 22.37
CA MET A 1 22.58 -0.76 21.31
C MET A 1 22.42 0.63 20.75
N GLU A 2 23.11 0.86 19.64
CA GLU A 2 22.80 1.75 18.52
C GLU A 2 21.48 2.53 18.53
N PHE A 3 21.42 3.62 19.28
CA PHE A 3 20.48 4.70 18.93
C PHE A 3 20.98 5.49 17.70
N GLY A 4 22.30 5.55 17.50
CA GLY A 4 22.94 6.21 16.36
C GLY A 4 22.63 5.57 15.00
N ASP A 5 22.65 4.24 14.89
CA ASP A 5 22.36 3.55 13.62
C ASP A 5 20.88 3.57 13.23
N ALA A 6 19.97 3.61 14.21
CA ALA A 6 18.54 3.74 13.94
C ALA A 6 18.21 5.08 13.26
N PHE A 7 18.83 6.17 13.71
CA PHE A 7 18.73 7.47 13.05
C PHE A 7 19.61 7.55 11.79
N GLY A 8 20.71 6.80 11.71
CA GLY A 8 21.53 6.66 10.51
C GLY A 8 20.74 6.15 9.30
N LYS A 9 19.81 5.21 9.50
CA LYS A 9 18.88 4.76 8.45
C LYS A 9 17.92 5.85 7.98
N LEU A 10 17.50 6.75 8.86
CA LEU A 10 16.64 7.89 8.49
C LEU A 10 17.42 8.98 7.73
N ALA A 11 18.74 9.02 7.84
CA ALA A 11 19.61 9.90 7.06
C ALA A 11 20.00 9.30 5.69
N ASP A 12 19.70 8.01 5.46
CA ASP A 12 19.93 7.34 4.19
C ASP A 12 18.80 7.70 3.21
N GLU A 13 19.15 8.51 2.20
CA GLU A 13 18.25 8.94 1.14
C GLU A 13 17.61 7.76 0.39
N GLN A 14 18.34 6.65 0.24
CA GLN A 14 17.85 5.46 -0.45
C GLN A 14 16.80 4.73 0.39
N PHE A 15 17.02 4.67 1.71
CA PHE A 15 16.01 4.14 2.65
C PHE A 15 14.75 5.02 2.67
N LEU A 16 14.90 6.35 2.68
CA LEU A 16 13.76 7.26 2.62
C LEU A 16 12.96 7.13 1.32
N MET A 17 13.64 6.96 0.18
CA MET A 17 12.97 6.70 -1.11
C MET A 17 12.20 5.38 -1.08
N ASP A 18 12.80 4.31 -0.58
CA ASP A 18 12.18 2.99 -0.51
C ASP A 18 10.97 2.99 0.45
N ALA A 19 11.10 3.62 1.62
CA ALA A 19 10.02 3.81 2.57
C ALA A 19 8.90 4.70 2.02
N GLY A 20 9.27 5.80 1.34
CA GLY A 20 8.33 6.69 0.67
C GLY A 20 7.58 6.01 -0.46
N ALA A 21 8.25 5.14 -1.23
CA ALA A 21 7.61 4.34 -2.28
C ALA A 21 6.61 3.33 -1.69
N ALA A 22 6.95 2.67 -0.58
CA ALA A 22 6.03 1.77 0.10
C ALA A 22 4.82 2.51 0.69
N LEU A 23 5.04 3.63 1.39
CA LEU A 23 3.96 4.48 1.89
C LEU A 23 3.11 5.05 0.75
N GLY A 24 3.75 5.47 -0.34
CA GLY A 24 3.08 5.98 -1.54
C GLY A 24 2.18 4.93 -2.18
N GLY A 25 2.65 3.67 -2.29
CA GLY A 25 1.85 2.55 -2.74
C GLY A 25 0.61 2.33 -1.86
N TYR A 26 0.80 2.28 -0.54
CA TYR A 26 -0.31 2.12 0.42
C TYR A 26 -1.33 3.28 0.34
N MET A 27 -0.84 4.52 0.31
CA MET A 27 -1.71 5.70 0.25
C MET A 27 -2.42 5.82 -1.09
N SER A 28 -1.76 5.47 -2.20
CA SER A 28 -2.36 5.50 -3.54
C SER A 28 -3.53 4.53 -3.66
N ALA A 29 -3.48 3.40 -2.95
CA ALA A 29 -4.55 2.42 -2.87
C ALA A 29 -5.78 3.02 -2.18
N ASN A 30 -5.58 3.59 -0.99
CA ASN A 30 -6.62 4.29 -0.24
C ASN A 30 -7.22 5.49 -1.01
N LEU A 31 -6.39 6.28 -1.70
CA LEU A 31 -6.86 7.39 -2.54
C LEU A 31 -7.66 6.89 -3.74
N ALA A 32 -7.23 5.80 -4.38
CA ALA A 32 -7.98 5.16 -5.47
C ALA A 32 -9.35 4.68 -4.99
N GLN A 33 -9.47 4.16 -3.77
CA GLN A 33 -10.77 3.81 -3.18
C GLN A 33 -11.62 5.04 -2.83
N GLN A 34 -11.03 6.13 -2.35
CA GLN A 34 -11.76 7.33 -1.95
C GLN A 34 -12.31 8.11 -3.15
N TYR A 35 -11.54 8.18 -4.24
CA TYR A 35 -11.89 8.95 -5.43
C TYR A 35 -12.39 8.10 -6.59
N GLY A 36 -12.05 6.81 -6.65
CA GLY A 36 -12.46 5.85 -7.67
C GLY A 36 -13.98 5.62 -7.83
N PRO A 37 -14.83 5.72 -6.79
CA PRO A 37 -16.28 5.60 -6.93
C PRO A 37 -16.87 6.67 -7.86
N ASN A 38 -16.23 7.83 -7.96
CA ASN A 38 -16.64 8.89 -8.90
C ASN A 38 -16.19 8.60 -10.34
N VAL A 39 -15.21 7.71 -10.55
CA VAL A 39 -14.63 7.36 -11.85
C VAL A 39 -15.23 6.07 -12.43
N ALA A 40 -15.67 5.15 -11.57
CA ALA A 40 -16.17 3.80 -11.92
C ALA A 40 -17.58 3.75 -12.54
N MET A 41 -18.07 4.84 -13.16
CA MET A 41 -19.32 4.88 -13.93
C MET A 41 -20.53 4.18 -13.25
N GLY A 42 -20.78 4.49 -11.98
CA GLY A 42 -21.98 4.00 -11.26
C GLY A 42 -21.92 2.55 -10.78
N TYR A 43 -20.81 1.83 -10.97
CA TYR A 43 -20.60 0.52 -10.36
C TYR A 43 -19.75 0.62 -9.09
N THR A 44 -20.26 0.04 -7.99
CA THR A 44 -19.50 -0.09 -6.75
C THR A 44 -18.49 -1.22 -6.89
N VAL A 45 -17.24 -0.86 -7.18
CA VAL A 45 -16.14 -1.83 -7.26
C VAL A 45 -15.63 -2.13 -5.84
N PRO A 46 -15.36 -3.41 -5.49
CA PRO A 46 -14.80 -3.75 -4.18
C PRO A 46 -13.44 -3.05 -3.94
N PRO A 47 -13.15 -2.61 -2.71
CA PRO A 47 -11.89 -1.95 -2.33
C PRO A 47 -10.62 -2.70 -2.80
N GLU A 48 -10.65 -4.02 -2.70
CA GLU A 48 -9.52 -4.90 -3.05
C GLU A 48 -9.13 -4.81 -4.53
N VAL A 49 -10.07 -4.43 -5.40
CA VAL A 49 -9.81 -4.24 -6.84
C VAL A 49 -9.00 -2.96 -7.07
N TYR A 50 -9.24 -1.91 -6.30
CA TYR A 50 -8.43 -0.68 -6.38
C TYR A 50 -7.01 -0.94 -5.88
N ASP A 51 -6.86 -1.73 -4.82
CA ASP A 51 -5.55 -2.08 -4.26
C ASP A 51 -4.74 -2.97 -5.20
N ALA A 52 -5.39 -3.98 -5.79
CA ALA A 52 -4.78 -4.78 -6.86
C ALA A 52 -4.41 -3.91 -8.07
N GLY A 53 -5.20 -2.88 -8.35
CA GLY A 53 -4.93 -1.87 -9.37
C GLY A 53 -3.62 -1.12 -9.15
N VAL A 54 -3.25 -0.81 -7.90
CA VAL A 54 -1.95 -0.21 -7.57
C VAL A 54 -0.79 -1.17 -7.84
N VAL A 55 -0.95 -2.44 -7.51
CA VAL A 55 0.08 -3.47 -7.76
C VAL A 55 0.32 -3.65 -9.26
N VAL A 56 -0.76 -3.72 -10.04
CA VAL A 56 -0.71 -3.83 -11.51
C VAL A 56 -0.20 -2.54 -12.13
N GLY A 57 -0.65 -1.38 -11.65
CA GLY A 57 -0.20 -0.07 -12.13
C GLY A 57 1.29 0.14 -11.90
N ALA A 58 1.82 -0.29 -10.74
CA ALA A 58 3.25 -0.29 -10.47
C ALA A 58 4.02 -1.21 -11.43
N GLU A 59 3.45 -2.36 -11.81
CA GLU A 59 4.07 -3.27 -12.78
C GLU A 59 4.22 -2.63 -14.19
N LEU A 60 3.26 -1.79 -14.58
CA LEU A 60 3.25 -1.12 -15.88
C LEU A 60 4.04 0.20 -15.90
N ALA A 61 4.11 0.90 -14.78
CA ALA A 61 4.66 2.26 -14.72
C ALA A 61 6.06 2.37 -14.08
N LEU A 62 6.50 1.36 -13.30
CA LEU A 62 7.73 1.42 -12.54
C LEU A 62 8.66 0.25 -12.86
N SER A 63 9.94 0.41 -12.52
CA SER A 63 10.96 -0.65 -12.64
C SER A 63 11.84 -0.73 -11.39
N GLY A 64 12.58 -1.83 -11.25
CA GLY A 64 13.57 -2.00 -10.19
C GLY A 64 13.02 -2.03 -8.76
N ARG A 65 13.79 -1.50 -7.81
CA ARG A 65 13.45 -1.52 -6.37
C ARG A 65 12.18 -0.73 -6.05
N MET A 66 11.98 0.41 -6.70
CA MET A 66 10.83 1.28 -6.48
C MET A 66 9.51 0.57 -6.81
N LYS A 67 9.46 -0.18 -7.92
CA LYS A 67 8.33 -1.04 -8.26
C LYS A 67 7.96 -1.97 -7.12
N ARG A 68 8.95 -2.69 -6.58
CA ARG A 68 8.75 -3.66 -5.52
C ARG A 68 8.22 -3.01 -4.24
N HIS A 69 8.70 -1.81 -3.89
CA HIS A 69 8.25 -1.12 -2.68
C HIS A 69 6.82 -0.59 -2.82
N VAL A 70 6.46 -0.01 -3.98
CA VAL A 70 5.08 0.39 -4.27
C VAL A 70 4.14 -0.82 -4.25
N GLN A 71 4.55 -1.95 -4.81
CA GLN A 71 3.77 -3.19 -4.79
C GLN A 71 3.62 -3.76 -3.37
N VAL A 72 4.65 -3.67 -2.53
CA VAL A 72 4.54 -4.05 -1.11
C VAL A 72 3.53 -3.14 -0.40
N GLY A 73 3.59 -1.82 -0.61
CA GLY A 73 2.62 -0.87 -0.06
C GLY A 73 1.18 -1.18 -0.47
N GLY A 74 0.95 -1.38 -1.77
CA GLY A 74 -0.37 -1.75 -2.31
C GLY A 74 -0.84 -3.13 -1.85
N GLY A 75 0.06 -4.10 -1.74
CA GLY A 75 -0.23 -5.44 -1.22
C GLY A 75 -0.61 -5.45 0.26
N VAL A 76 -0.03 -4.55 1.07
CA VAL A 76 -0.42 -4.36 2.47
C VAL A 76 -1.85 -3.82 2.57
N ALA A 77 -2.20 -2.80 1.76
CA ALA A 77 -3.57 -2.28 1.70
C ALA A 77 -4.57 -3.38 1.29
N LEU A 78 -4.24 -4.12 0.24
CA LEU A 78 -5.04 -5.27 -0.22
C LEU A 78 -5.25 -6.31 0.88
N GLY A 79 -4.19 -6.66 1.62
CA GLY A 79 -4.27 -7.60 2.73
C GLY A 79 -5.15 -7.09 3.87
N GLU A 80 -5.08 -5.79 4.18
CA GLU A 80 -5.90 -5.14 5.20
C GLU A 80 -7.40 -5.21 4.84
N ASP A 81 -7.74 -4.92 3.59
CA ASP A 81 -9.13 -4.97 3.14
C ASP A 81 -9.69 -6.38 3.04
N LEU A 82 -8.88 -7.34 2.58
CA LEU A 82 -9.24 -8.76 2.65
C LEU A 82 -9.45 -9.22 4.09
N ALA A 83 -8.61 -8.78 5.03
CA ALA A 83 -8.73 -9.14 6.44
C ALA A 83 -9.94 -8.46 7.11
N ARG A 84 -10.31 -7.24 6.70
CA ARG A 84 -11.59 -6.59 7.08
C ARG A 84 -12.78 -7.37 6.57
N ARG A 85 -12.78 -7.75 5.29
CA ARG A 85 -13.88 -8.48 4.65
C ARG A 85 -14.10 -9.88 5.22
N THR A 86 -13.02 -10.59 5.53
CA THR A 86 -13.07 -11.94 6.10
C THR A 86 -13.30 -11.95 7.62
N GLY A 87 -13.31 -10.77 8.27
CA GLY A 87 -13.43 -10.64 9.72
C GLY A 87 -12.21 -11.16 10.49
N VAL A 88 -11.10 -11.45 9.80
CA VAL A 88 -9.86 -11.94 10.40
C VAL A 88 -9.28 -10.88 11.34
N LEU A 89 -9.36 -9.59 10.99
CA LEU A 89 -8.96 -8.51 11.89
C LEU A 89 -9.77 -8.48 13.19
N ALA A 90 -11.07 -8.79 13.16
CA ALA A 90 -11.88 -8.89 14.37
C ALA A 90 -11.50 -10.09 15.25
N ARG A 91 -11.03 -11.19 14.63
CA ARG A 91 -10.55 -12.38 15.35
C ARG A 91 -9.16 -12.22 15.96
N ILE A 92 -8.28 -11.42 15.34
CA ILE A 92 -6.94 -11.15 15.88
C ILE A 92 -6.99 -9.98 16.88
N GLY A 93 -7.89 -9.02 16.67
CA GLY A 93 -8.06 -7.82 17.50
C GLY A 93 -8.85 -8.01 18.80
N GLY A 94 -9.58 -9.12 18.96
CA GLY A 94 -10.26 -9.48 20.21
C GLY A 94 -11.28 -8.45 20.70
N ASN A 95 -12.55 -8.66 20.37
CA ASN A 95 -13.69 -8.25 21.19
C ASN A 95 -14.62 -9.44 21.36
#